data_AF-A0A8H7Q4H4-F1
#
_entry.id   AF-A0A8H7Q4H4-F1
#
_cell.length_a   1.000
_cell.length_b   1.000
_cell.length_c   1.000
_cell.angle_alpha   90.00
_cell.angle_beta   90.00
_cell.angle_gamma   90.00
#
_symmetry.space_group_name_H-M   'P 1'
#
loop_
_entity.id
_entity.type
_entity.pdbx_description
1 polymer ?
#
loop_
_entity_poly.entity_id
_entity_poly.type
_entity_poly.pdbx_seq_one_letter_code
_entity_poly.pdbx_strand_id
1 'polypeptide(L)'
;MLLKRTNHPSSGKIMPSMIYMFSARALTYKRRTDICKFRCHQIMPAYSCPRAVVYRFSQRIKMFSRTGVKYAVSRRPLIVVDFDETVTVKDTISILARFSYARNLPTDIPPWSHFTTAYMKDYGRLKSVNSARQITTLEDKTEQLAALKPVELASLDRVSKAGVFARLTKQEIQAGAKEMVQVRDHAQQVLLSNIENVFILSVNWSKDWILGALKPLPFLPSSILSNDLVFDQGISTGQIIPSIVTADDKLKVFRQIQNADAWPYSIYIGDSETDLPCLVNADIGIVFGTSLINTCKQLGIELVDAKKVPSLDIKQDRHTLYHTVDWADIANLLKDTT
;
A
#
# COMPACT_ATOMS: atom_id res chain seq x y z
N MET A 1 43.20 37.12 -1.90
CA MET A 1 42.09 38.09 -2.03
C MET A 1 41.18 37.61 -3.16
N LEU A 2 39.91 37.29 -2.84
CA LEU A 2 38.75 37.04 -3.75
C LEU A 2 38.90 35.90 -4.80
N LEU A 3 38.42 34.66 -4.62
CA LEU A 3 37.03 34.18 -4.47
C LEU A 3 36.03 34.81 -5.46
N LYS A 4 35.71 34.09 -6.54
CA LYS A 4 34.40 34.14 -7.22
C LYS A 4 33.79 32.75 -7.23
N ARG A 5 32.80 32.58 -6.34
CA ARG A 5 31.84 31.48 -6.29
C ARG A 5 30.86 31.65 -7.45
N THR A 6 30.66 30.61 -8.26
CA THR A 6 29.47 30.47 -9.09
C THR A 6 28.41 29.73 -8.28
N ASN A 7 27.24 30.36 -8.16
CA ASN A 7 26.09 29.86 -7.40
C ASN A 7 25.49 28.63 -8.09
N HIS A 8 25.53 27.48 -7.42
CA HIS A 8 24.55 26.42 -7.63
C HIS A 8 23.23 26.82 -6.95
N PRO A 9 22.07 26.75 -7.61
CA PRO A 9 20.81 26.70 -6.91
C PRO A 9 20.63 25.29 -6.34
N SER A 10 20.91 25.19 -5.04
CA SER A 10 20.56 24.07 -4.19
C SER A 10 19.06 24.01 -3.92
N SER A 11 18.59 22.80 -3.61
CA SER A 11 17.32 22.46 -2.95
C SER A 11 16.03 22.53 -3.80
N GLY A 12 15.86 21.53 -4.65
CA GLY A 12 14.51 21.05 -4.99
C GLY A 12 13.86 20.50 -3.71
N LYS A 13 12.89 21.24 -3.16
CA LYS A 13 12.04 20.75 -2.08
C LYS A 13 11.32 19.50 -2.56
N ILE A 14 11.61 18.37 -1.93
CA ILE A 14 10.93 17.10 -2.12
C ILE A 14 9.48 17.30 -1.63
N MET A 15 8.52 17.24 -2.55
CA MET A 15 7.10 17.21 -2.19
C MET A 15 6.73 15.79 -1.75
N PRO A 16 6.02 15.61 -0.62
CA PRO A 16 5.61 14.30 -0.14
C PRO A 16 4.60 13.64 -1.09
N SER A 17 4.66 12.32 -1.14
CA SER A 17 3.80 11.41 -1.90
C SER A 17 2.35 11.42 -1.42
N MET A 18 1.47 10.83 -2.23
CA MET A 18 0.00 10.77 -2.05
C MET A 18 -0.47 9.93 -0.85
N ILE A 19 0.41 9.40 0.02
CA ILE A 19 0.05 8.45 1.09
C ILE A 19 0.25 9.03 2.52
N TYR A 20 0.15 10.36 2.66
CA TYR A 20 0.13 11.13 3.92
C TYR A 20 1.47 11.48 4.58
N MET A 21 1.70 12.79 4.78
CA MET A 21 2.32 13.27 6.01
C MET A 21 1.83 14.65 6.46
N PHE A 22 1.68 14.78 7.78
CA PHE A 22 1.34 15.97 8.54
C PHE A 22 2.57 16.84 8.87
N SER A 23 2.41 18.16 8.90
CA SER A 23 2.91 19.03 10.00
C SER A 23 2.12 20.35 10.02
N ALA A 24 1.94 20.90 11.22
CA ALA A 24 1.01 21.97 11.54
C ALA A 24 1.57 23.39 11.34
N ARG A 25 0.74 24.34 10.86
CA ARG A 25 0.48 25.67 11.49
C ARG A 25 -0.46 26.59 10.67
N ALA A 26 -1.57 26.93 11.32
CA ALA A 26 -2.24 28.24 11.50
C ALA A 26 -2.56 29.23 10.34
N LEU A 27 -3.88 29.51 10.23
CA LEU A 27 -4.57 30.81 9.96
C LEU A 27 -4.55 31.33 8.49
N THR A 28 -5.60 31.90 7.89
CA THR A 28 -6.85 32.54 8.38
C THR A 28 -7.96 32.47 7.32
N TYR A 29 -9.18 32.70 7.79
CA TYR A 29 -10.49 32.45 7.19
C TYR A 29 -11.03 33.59 6.30
N LYS A 30 -11.78 33.26 5.23
CA LYS A 30 -12.93 34.07 4.74
C LYS A 30 -13.92 33.20 3.94
N ARG A 31 -15.17 33.10 4.43
CA ARG A 31 -16.31 32.39 3.81
C ARG A 31 -16.72 33.04 2.49
N ARG A 32 -17.23 32.22 1.56
CA ARG A 32 -18.51 32.47 0.89
C ARG A 32 -19.14 31.15 0.44
N THR A 33 -20.44 31.08 0.62
CA THR A 33 -21.38 30.01 0.29
C THR A 33 -21.50 29.85 -1.22
N ASP A 34 -21.83 28.64 -1.70
CA ASP A 34 -23.13 28.42 -2.35
C ASP A 34 -23.37 26.95 -2.70
N ILE A 35 -24.63 26.60 -2.51
CA ILE A 35 -25.27 25.29 -2.66
C ILE A 35 -25.59 25.09 -4.14
N CYS A 36 -25.27 23.92 -4.71
CA CYS A 36 -25.98 23.47 -5.90
C CYS A 36 -26.15 21.94 -5.92
N LYS A 37 -27.42 21.55 -5.88
CA LYS A 37 -27.96 20.21 -6.06
C LYS A 37 -27.69 19.76 -7.50
N PHE A 38 -27.12 18.57 -7.69
CA PHE A 38 -27.22 17.89 -8.99
C PHE A 38 -27.70 16.44 -8.81
N ARG A 39 -28.82 16.17 -9.47
CA ARG A 39 -29.50 14.88 -9.58
C ARG A 39 -28.62 13.93 -10.38
N CYS A 40 -28.40 12.75 -9.81
CA CYS A 40 -27.75 11.62 -10.45
C CYS A 40 -28.77 10.91 -11.34
N HIS A 41 -28.50 10.79 -12.64
CA HIS A 41 -29.16 9.85 -13.54
C HIS A 41 -28.12 9.26 -14.49
N GLN A 42 -28.15 7.93 -14.57
CA GLN A 42 -27.83 7.07 -15.70
C GLN A 42 -26.47 6.34 -15.79
N ILE A 43 -26.64 5.01 -15.67
CA ILE A 43 -26.12 3.92 -16.52
C ILE A 43 -24.68 3.46 -16.23
N MET A 44 -24.56 2.43 -15.38
CA MET A 44 -23.39 1.56 -15.31
C MET A 44 -23.61 0.31 -16.18
N PRO A 45 -22.69 -0.02 -17.12
CA PRO A 45 -22.69 -1.31 -17.78
C PRO A 45 -22.12 -2.39 -16.85
N ALA A 46 -22.75 -3.55 -16.87
CA ALA A 46 -22.34 -4.74 -16.14
C ALA A 46 -20.99 -5.26 -16.65
N TYR A 47 -19.93 -5.13 -15.84
CA TYR A 47 -18.65 -5.80 -16.08
C TYR A 47 -18.38 -6.83 -14.98
N SER A 48 -18.42 -8.09 -15.43
CA SER A 48 -17.65 -9.26 -14.97
C SER A 48 -17.39 -9.41 -13.46
N CYS A 49 -18.15 -10.35 -12.90
CA CYS A 49 -18.09 -10.99 -11.59
C CYS A 49 -16.67 -11.21 -10.99
N PRO A 50 -16.48 -10.98 -9.67
CA PRO A 50 -15.25 -11.29 -8.90
C PRO A 50 -14.80 -12.77 -8.90
N ARG A 51 -15.60 -13.69 -9.45
CA ARG A 51 -15.32 -15.14 -9.46
C ARG A 51 -14.07 -15.54 -10.25
N ALA A 52 -13.57 -14.71 -11.16
CA ALA A 52 -12.40 -15.05 -11.97
C ALA A 52 -11.07 -15.04 -11.18
N VAL A 53 -10.96 -14.21 -10.14
CA VAL A 53 -9.79 -14.16 -9.24
C VAL A 53 -9.73 -15.41 -8.36
N VAL A 54 -10.89 -15.89 -7.90
CA VAL A 54 -11.04 -17.12 -7.12
C VAL A 54 -10.60 -18.36 -7.90
N TYR A 55 -10.82 -18.40 -9.22
CA TYR A 55 -10.56 -19.59 -10.02
C TYR A 55 -9.06 -19.87 -10.23
N ARG A 56 -8.23 -18.83 -10.36
CA ARG A 56 -6.76 -18.99 -10.48
C ARG A 56 -6.06 -19.27 -9.15
N PHE A 57 -6.65 -18.88 -8.02
CA PHE A 57 -6.16 -19.25 -6.69
C PHE A 57 -6.30 -20.77 -6.43
N SER A 58 -7.41 -21.37 -6.89
CA SER A 58 -7.65 -22.83 -6.75
C SER A 58 -6.68 -23.72 -7.55
N GLN A 59 -6.01 -23.19 -8.56
CA GLN A 59 -5.12 -23.96 -9.45
C GLN A 59 -3.75 -24.25 -8.81
N ARG A 60 -3.33 -23.47 -7.80
CA ARG A 60 -2.16 -23.83 -6.98
C ARG A 60 -2.47 -24.99 -6.03
N ILE A 61 -3.75 -25.22 -5.73
CA ILE A 61 -4.23 -26.23 -4.76
C ILE A 61 -4.70 -27.53 -5.44
N LYS A 62 -5.25 -27.47 -6.66
CA LYS A 62 -5.79 -28.65 -7.35
C LYS A 62 -4.75 -29.62 -7.92
N MET A 63 -3.48 -29.25 -8.01
CA MET A 63 -2.44 -30.19 -8.45
C MET A 63 -2.09 -31.24 -7.37
N PHE A 64 -2.58 -31.09 -6.13
CA PHE A 64 -2.33 -32.02 -5.03
C PHE A 64 -3.58 -32.73 -4.45
N SER A 65 -4.80 -32.49 -4.96
CA SER A 65 -6.03 -33.04 -4.34
C SER A 65 -6.77 -34.06 -5.22
N ARG A 66 -6.14 -35.19 -5.53
CA ARG A 66 -6.86 -36.38 -6.05
C ARG A 66 -7.03 -37.51 -5.04
N THR A 67 -6.70 -37.28 -3.78
CA THR A 67 -6.97 -38.24 -2.69
C THR A 67 -7.41 -37.46 -1.46
N GLY A 68 -8.40 -37.98 -0.72
CA GLY A 68 -9.02 -37.33 0.44
C GLY A 68 -8.07 -37.17 1.63
N VAL A 69 -7.15 -36.20 1.54
CA VAL A 69 -6.19 -35.87 2.58
C VAL A 69 -6.75 -34.74 3.44
N LYS A 70 -6.85 -34.98 4.75
CA LYS A 70 -7.08 -33.93 5.77
C LYS A 70 -6.10 -32.79 5.51
N TYR A 71 -6.58 -31.55 5.36
CA TYR A 71 -5.71 -30.38 5.15
C TYR A 71 -4.61 -30.37 6.20
N ALA A 72 -3.36 -30.62 5.79
CA ALA A 72 -2.23 -30.49 6.68
C ALA A 72 -2.13 -29.00 7.07
N VAL A 73 -2.24 -28.70 8.37
CA VAL A 73 -2.02 -27.34 8.89
C VAL A 73 -0.63 -26.90 8.43
N SER A 74 -0.54 -25.74 7.76
CA SER A 74 0.76 -25.17 7.41
C SER A 74 1.57 -25.01 8.69
N ARG A 75 2.83 -25.45 8.70
CA ARG A 75 3.72 -25.18 9.86
C ARG A 75 4.22 -23.75 9.90
N ARG A 76 4.10 -23.01 8.79
CA ARG A 76 4.59 -21.63 8.65
C ARG A 76 3.45 -20.62 8.78
N PRO A 77 3.71 -19.44 9.36
CA PRO A 77 2.71 -18.39 9.48
C PRO A 77 2.30 -17.82 8.14
N LEU A 78 1.11 -17.23 8.07
CA LEU A 78 0.78 -16.28 7.01
C LEU A 78 1.55 -14.98 7.26
N ILE A 79 2.34 -14.51 6.30
CA ILE A 79 2.98 -13.20 6.39
C ILE A 79 2.36 -12.29 5.32
N VAL A 80 1.84 -11.14 5.74
CA VAL A 80 1.34 -10.11 4.83
C VAL A 80 2.09 -8.81 5.09
N VAL A 81 2.60 -8.21 4.02
CA VAL A 81 3.50 -7.05 4.11
C VAL A 81 2.96 -5.96 3.20
N ASP A 82 2.88 -4.74 3.72
CA ASP A 82 2.73 -3.57 2.86
C ASP A 82 3.98 -3.36 1.98
N PHE A 83 3.87 -2.57 0.92
CA PHE A 83 4.97 -2.36 -0.03
C PHE A 83 5.67 -1.02 0.15
N ASP A 84 4.95 0.08 0.00
CA ASP A 84 5.53 1.41 -0.10
C ASP A 84 5.93 1.91 1.28
N GLU A 85 7.17 2.39 1.45
CA GLU A 85 7.74 2.84 2.74
C GLU A 85 7.95 1.73 3.80
N THR A 86 7.25 0.61 3.68
CA THR A 86 7.47 -0.63 4.43
C THR A 86 8.62 -1.47 3.82
N VAL A 87 8.44 -2.02 2.61
CA VAL A 87 9.49 -2.78 1.90
C VAL A 87 10.43 -1.84 1.15
N THR A 88 9.90 -0.78 0.57
CA THR A 88 10.68 0.23 -0.15
C THR A 88 11.15 1.35 0.76
N VAL A 89 12.21 2.05 0.38
CA VAL A 89 12.75 3.17 1.18
C VAL A 89 11.80 4.38 1.24
N LYS A 90 10.93 4.52 0.23
CA LYS A 90 10.01 5.64 0.02
C LYS A 90 8.82 5.19 -0.84
N ASP A 91 7.76 5.98 -0.84
CA ASP A 91 6.64 5.82 -1.78
C ASP A 91 7.12 5.75 -3.24
N THR A 92 6.57 4.79 -3.97
CA THR A 92 6.95 4.52 -5.36
C THR A 92 5.90 4.93 -6.39
N ILE A 93 4.72 5.41 -5.99
CA ILE A 93 3.68 5.90 -6.94
C ILE A 93 4.20 7.12 -7.70
N SER A 94 4.84 8.05 -6.99
CA SER A 94 5.47 9.22 -7.63
C SER A 94 6.63 8.84 -8.57
N ILE A 95 7.32 7.73 -8.28
CA ILE A 95 8.42 7.20 -9.10
C ILE A 95 7.86 6.55 -10.37
N LEU A 96 6.80 5.76 -10.24
CA LEU A 96 6.05 5.17 -11.36
C LEU A 96 5.50 6.28 -12.29
N ALA A 97 4.94 7.34 -11.73
CA ALA A 97 4.51 8.51 -12.50
C ALA A 97 5.69 9.11 -13.28
N ARG A 98 6.81 9.42 -12.60
CA ARG A 98 8.01 9.96 -13.23
C ARG A 98 8.56 9.06 -14.34
N PHE A 99 8.56 7.74 -14.11
CA PHE A 99 8.94 6.75 -15.11
C PHE A 99 8.07 6.86 -16.36
N SER A 100 6.75 6.96 -16.19
CA SER A 100 5.82 7.11 -17.31
C SER A 100 6.05 8.40 -18.10
N TYR A 101 6.17 9.55 -17.42
CA TYR A 101 6.47 10.84 -18.08
C TYR A 101 7.76 10.82 -18.88
N ALA A 102 8.77 10.08 -18.43
CA ALA A 102 10.04 9.97 -19.15
C ALA A 102 9.97 9.10 -20.42
N ARG A 103 8.93 8.26 -20.57
CA ARG A 103 8.96 7.14 -21.52
C ARG A 103 8.04 7.23 -22.73
N ASN A 104 7.00 8.07 -22.74
CA ASN A 104 6.25 8.51 -23.95
C ASN A 104 4.85 9.02 -23.59
N LEU A 105 4.74 10.10 -22.80
CA LEU A 105 3.45 10.76 -22.62
C LEU A 105 3.24 11.85 -23.68
N PRO A 106 2.06 11.92 -24.32
CA PRO A 106 1.73 13.01 -25.22
C PRO A 106 1.75 14.35 -24.46
N THR A 107 2.03 15.43 -25.19
CA THR A 107 2.27 16.78 -24.63
C THR A 107 1.04 17.41 -23.96
N ASP A 108 -0.12 16.79 -24.08
CA ASP A 108 -1.41 17.23 -23.56
C ASP A 108 -1.73 16.69 -22.15
N ILE A 109 -0.94 15.77 -21.61
CA ILE A 109 -1.13 15.29 -20.24
C ILE A 109 -0.65 16.35 -19.24
N PRO A 110 -1.50 16.77 -18.26
CA PRO A 110 -1.10 17.73 -17.24
C PRO A 110 0.16 17.27 -16.48
N PRO A 111 0.98 18.20 -15.95
CA PRO A 111 2.11 17.82 -15.10
C PRO A 111 1.63 17.08 -13.85
N TRP A 112 2.48 16.23 -13.26
CA TRP A 112 2.13 15.45 -12.07
C TRP A 112 1.57 16.29 -10.91
N SER A 113 2.06 17.53 -10.78
CA SER A 113 1.58 18.51 -9.79
C SER A 113 0.10 18.86 -9.92
N HIS A 114 -0.50 18.74 -11.10
CA HIS A 114 -1.93 18.91 -11.32
C HIS A 114 -2.73 17.88 -10.50
N PHE A 115 -2.34 16.59 -10.58
CA PHE A 115 -3.03 15.50 -9.90
C PHE A 115 -2.83 15.56 -8.40
N THR A 116 -1.60 15.82 -7.92
CA THR A 116 -1.33 15.95 -6.49
C THR A 116 -2.04 17.16 -5.89
N THR A 117 -2.11 18.29 -6.60
CA THR A 117 -2.88 19.48 -6.14
C THR A 117 -4.38 19.17 -6.03
N ALA A 118 -4.95 18.48 -7.03
CA ALA A 118 -6.35 18.07 -6.98
C ALA A 118 -6.65 17.12 -5.82
N TYR A 119 -5.77 16.14 -5.57
CA TYR A 119 -5.86 15.25 -4.41
C TYR A 119 -5.84 16.03 -3.10
N MET A 120 -4.86 16.93 -2.91
CA MET A 120 -4.74 17.72 -1.68
C MET A 120 -5.95 18.62 -1.44
N LYS A 121 -6.59 19.12 -2.50
CA LYS A 121 -7.83 19.88 -2.42
C LYS A 121 -9.01 19.01 -1.92
N ASP A 122 -9.17 17.83 -2.50
CA ASP A 122 -10.24 16.89 -2.11
C ASP A 122 -10.05 16.42 -0.67
N TYR A 123 -8.82 16.04 -0.31
CA TYR A 123 -8.45 15.66 1.05
C TYR A 123 -8.66 16.80 2.04
N GLY A 124 -8.21 18.02 1.72
CA GLY A 124 -8.39 19.20 2.56
C GLY A 124 -9.86 19.51 2.83
N ARG A 125 -10.72 19.35 1.81
CA ARG A 125 -12.18 19.49 1.96
C ARG A 125 -12.73 18.45 2.93
N LEU A 126 -12.40 17.17 2.74
CA LEU A 126 -12.86 16.09 3.62
C LEU A 126 -12.39 16.30 5.07
N LYS A 127 -11.12 16.64 5.25
CA LYS A 127 -10.54 16.93 6.57
C LYS A 127 -11.22 18.11 7.25
N SER A 128 -11.59 19.16 6.50
CA SER A 128 -12.32 20.30 7.06
C SER A 128 -13.71 19.91 7.58
N VAL A 129 -14.42 19.03 6.87
CA VAL A 129 -15.73 18.50 7.29
C VAL A 129 -15.59 17.62 8.54
N ASN A 130 -14.54 16.82 8.61
CA ASN A 130 -14.31 15.87 9.71
C ASN A 130 -13.54 16.46 10.90
N SER A 131 -13.17 17.74 10.86
CA SER A 131 -12.29 18.37 11.86
C SER A 131 -12.88 18.45 13.27
N ALA A 132 -14.20 18.39 13.41
CA ALA A 132 -14.90 18.41 14.70
C ALA A 132 -15.01 17.02 15.36
N ARG A 133 -14.72 15.93 14.64
CA ARG A 133 -14.85 14.58 15.18
C ARG A 133 -13.61 14.24 16.01
N GLN A 134 -13.82 13.96 17.28
CA GLN A 134 -12.76 13.44 18.14
C GLN A 134 -12.50 11.97 17.76
N ILE A 135 -11.23 11.61 17.59
CA ILE A 135 -10.80 10.24 17.32
C ILE A 135 -10.22 9.68 18.62
N THR A 136 -10.99 8.87 19.33
CA THR A 136 -10.60 8.29 20.62
C THR A 136 -10.50 6.78 20.61
N THR A 137 -11.15 6.14 19.65
CA THR A 137 -11.23 4.68 19.54
C THR A 137 -10.69 4.19 18.21
N LEU A 138 -10.35 2.90 18.13
CA LEU A 138 -9.94 2.29 16.87
C LEU A 138 -11.09 2.30 15.85
N GLU A 139 -12.32 2.17 16.32
CA GLU A 139 -13.54 2.28 15.53
C GLU A 139 -13.67 3.67 14.91
N ASP A 140 -13.49 4.74 15.69
CA ASP A 140 -13.48 6.12 15.17
C ASP A 140 -12.40 6.31 14.11
N LYS A 141 -11.20 5.77 14.37
CA LYS A 141 -10.08 5.88 13.42
C LYS A 141 -10.38 5.13 12.13
N THR A 142 -10.99 3.95 12.23
CA THR A 142 -11.36 3.11 11.08
C THR A 142 -12.41 3.82 10.23
N GLU A 143 -13.44 4.41 10.85
CA GLU A 143 -14.47 5.16 10.12
C GLU A 143 -13.90 6.42 9.45
N GLN A 144 -12.98 7.12 10.12
CA GLN A 144 -12.24 8.24 9.53
C GLN A 144 -11.45 7.81 8.28
N LEU A 145 -10.77 6.67 8.33
CA LEU A 145 -10.00 6.14 7.20
C LEU A 145 -10.92 5.68 6.07
N ALA A 146 -12.06 5.06 6.39
CA ALA A 146 -13.05 4.66 5.39
C ALA A 146 -13.63 5.86 4.62
N ALA A 147 -13.79 7.01 5.30
CA ALA A 147 -14.27 8.24 4.69
C ALA A 147 -13.34 8.79 3.59
N LEU A 148 -12.08 8.35 3.51
CA LEU A 148 -11.13 8.74 2.45
C LEU A 148 -11.48 8.13 1.09
N LYS A 149 -12.27 7.05 1.04
CA LYS A 149 -12.52 6.29 -0.19
C LYS A 149 -12.92 7.14 -1.41
N PRO A 150 -13.84 8.12 -1.30
CA PRO A 150 -14.19 8.95 -2.45
C PRO A 150 -13.04 9.83 -2.95
N VAL A 151 -12.15 10.27 -2.05
CA VAL A 151 -10.95 11.06 -2.39
C VAL A 151 -9.95 10.20 -3.17
N GLU A 152 -9.70 8.99 -2.67
CA GLU A 152 -8.79 8.04 -3.33
C GLU A 152 -9.30 7.66 -4.72
N LEU A 153 -10.58 7.29 -4.83
CA LEU A 153 -11.20 6.93 -6.12
C LEU A 153 -11.19 8.10 -7.11
N ALA A 154 -11.45 9.33 -6.67
CA ALA A 154 -11.37 10.51 -7.53
C ALA A 154 -9.94 10.77 -8.02
N SER A 155 -8.92 10.45 -7.21
CA SER A 155 -7.52 10.54 -7.61
C SER A 155 -7.19 9.56 -8.72
N LEU A 156 -7.53 8.28 -8.52
CA LEU A 156 -7.29 7.22 -9.51
C LEU A 156 -8.05 7.50 -10.81
N ASP A 157 -9.29 7.99 -10.74
CA ASP A 157 -10.11 8.34 -11.89
C ASP A 157 -9.48 9.47 -12.72
N ARG A 158 -8.99 10.54 -12.08
CA ARG A 158 -8.31 11.64 -12.78
C ARG A 158 -7.06 11.17 -13.53
N VAL A 159 -6.23 10.39 -12.86
CA VAL A 159 -4.98 9.85 -13.45
C VAL A 159 -5.30 8.89 -14.60
N SER A 160 -6.32 8.05 -14.44
CA SER A 160 -6.78 7.11 -15.47
C SER A 160 -7.33 7.83 -16.69
N LYS A 161 -8.18 8.86 -16.51
CA LYS A 161 -8.76 9.66 -17.59
C LYS A 161 -7.70 10.43 -18.37
N ALA A 162 -6.65 10.90 -17.70
CA ALA A 162 -5.55 11.57 -18.36
C ALA A 162 -4.61 10.60 -19.09
N GLY A 163 -4.76 9.28 -18.90
CA GLY A 163 -3.91 8.29 -19.56
C GLY A 163 -2.45 8.33 -19.11
N VAL A 164 -2.18 8.74 -17.86
CA VAL A 164 -0.80 8.93 -17.35
C VAL A 164 0.05 7.67 -17.48
N PHE A 165 -0.54 6.48 -17.46
CA PHE A 165 0.17 5.19 -17.59
C PHE A 165 -0.14 4.46 -18.89
N ALA A 166 -0.73 5.12 -19.87
CA ALA A 166 -1.04 4.50 -21.17
C ALA A 166 0.25 4.19 -21.95
N ARG A 167 0.16 3.23 -22.87
CA ARG A 167 1.21 2.85 -23.84
C ARG A 167 2.46 2.18 -23.26
N LEU A 168 2.48 1.90 -21.96
CA LEU A 168 3.56 1.14 -21.34
C LEU A 168 3.30 -0.36 -21.43
N THR A 169 4.32 -1.14 -21.77
CA THR A 169 4.27 -2.61 -21.66
C THR A 169 4.58 -3.06 -20.22
N LYS A 170 4.16 -4.29 -19.87
CA LYS A 170 4.50 -4.89 -18.57
C LYS A 170 6.01 -5.01 -18.34
N GLN A 171 6.74 -5.35 -19.40
CA GLN A 171 8.18 -5.54 -19.37
C GLN A 171 8.89 -4.21 -19.08
N GLU A 172 8.44 -3.12 -19.70
CA GLU A 172 8.98 -1.78 -19.44
C GLU A 172 8.70 -1.34 -18.00
N ILE A 173 7.47 -1.52 -17.51
CA ILE A 173 7.09 -1.20 -16.14
C ILE A 173 7.97 -1.96 -15.14
N GLN A 174 8.11 -3.28 -15.33
CA GLN A 174 8.95 -4.10 -14.46
C GLN A 174 10.43 -3.73 -14.52
N ALA A 175 10.95 -3.43 -15.72
CA ALA A 175 12.35 -3.03 -15.89
C ALA A 175 12.61 -1.66 -15.23
N GLY A 176 11.70 -0.70 -15.41
CA GLY A 176 11.77 0.61 -14.77
C GLY A 176 11.73 0.51 -13.25
N ALA A 177 10.85 -0.32 -12.70
CA ALA A 177 10.78 -0.52 -11.26
C ALA A 177 12.07 -1.11 -10.69
N LYS A 178 12.62 -2.14 -11.35
CA LYS A 178 13.89 -2.77 -10.95
C LYS A 178 15.04 -1.77 -10.89
N GLU A 179 15.06 -0.79 -11.80
CA GLU A 179 16.10 0.23 -11.87
C GLU A 179 15.87 1.38 -10.88
N MET A 180 14.62 1.80 -10.69
CA MET A 180 14.28 3.06 -10.03
C MET A 180 13.80 2.92 -8.58
N VAL A 181 13.39 1.72 -8.16
CA VAL A 181 12.87 1.46 -6.81
C VAL A 181 13.97 0.89 -5.93
N GLN A 182 14.16 1.50 -4.77
CA GLN A 182 15.08 1.03 -3.74
C GLN A 182 14.30 0.24 -2.68
N VAL A 183 14.59 -1.05 -2.59
CA VAL A 183 14.13 -1.94 -1.50
C VAL A 183 15.05 -1.74 -0.30
N ARG A 184 14.50 -1.80 0.91
CA ARG A 184 15.28 -1.67 2.16
C ARG A 184 16.23 -2.85 2.35
N ASP A 185 17.35 -2.59 3.01
CA ASP A 185 18.30 -3.63 3.42
C ASP A 185 17.58 -4.68 4.29
N HIS A 186 18.02 -5.94 4.23
CA HIS A 186 17.42 -7.11 4.89
C HIS A 186 15.99 -7.49 4.47
N ALA A 187 15.18 -6.57 3.93
CA ALA A 187 13.82 -6.87 3.48
C ALA A 187 13.81 -8.00 2.43
N GLN A 188 14.71 -7.93 1.44
CA GLN A 188 14.81 -8.98 0.41
C GLN A 188 15.10 -10.37 0.99
N GLN A 189 16.00 -10.45 1.98
CA GLN A 189 16.36 -11.71 2.62
C GLN A 189 15.17 -12.28 3.42
N VAL A 190 14.49 -11.43 4.20
CA VAL A 190 13.31 -11.85 4.98
C VAL A 190 12.18 -12.34 4.07
N LEU A 191 11.90 -11.60 2.99
CA LEU A 191 10.89 -11.99 2.00
C LEU A 191 11.28 -13.29 1.29
N LEU A 192 12.56 -13.48 0.94
CA LEU A 192 13.04 -14.70 0.28
C LEU A 192 12.91 -15.93 1.18
N SER A 193 13.28 -15.83 2.46
CA SER A 193 13.16 -16.94 3.43
C SER A 193 11.71 -17.36 3.67
N ASN A 194 10.75 -16.50 3.35
CA ASN A 194 9.31 -16.71 3.54
C ASN A 194 8.53 -16.73 2.21
N ILE A 195 9.20 -16.97 1.08
CA ILE A 195 8.61 -16.77 -0.26
C ILE A 195 7.35 -17.62 -0.52
N GLU A 196 7.19 -18.72 0.21
CA GLU A 196 6.05 -19.63 0.08
C GLU A 196 4.79 -19.16 0.82
N ASN A 197 4.96 -18.35 1.86
CA ASN A 197 3.92 -17.94 2.81
C ASN A 197 3.80 -16.41 2.99
N VAL A 198 4.52 -15.63 2.17
CA VAL A 198 4.46 -14.17 2.17
C VAL A 198 3.59 -13.61 1.03
N PHE A 199 2.78 -12.63 1.36
CA PHE A 199 1.95 -11.85 0.43
C PHE A 199 2.27 -10.37 0.55
N ILE A 200 2.31 -9.68 -0.58
CA ILE A 200 2.34 -8.22 -0.62
C ILE A 200 0.90 -7.72 -0.73
N LEU A 201 0.51 -6.80 0.17
CA LEU A 201 -0.80 -6.17 0.18
C LEU A 201 -0.63 -4.65 0.13
N SER A 202 -0.93 -4.03 -1.00
CA SER A 202 -0.56 -2.63 -1.24
C SER A 202 -1.68 -1.82 -1.89
N VAL A 203 -1.69 -0.51 -1.64
CA VAL A 203 -2.51 0.46 -2.38
C VAL A 203 -1.84 0.94 -3.67
N ASN A 204 -0.63 0.49 -3.97
CA ASN A 204 0.09 0.86 -5.20
C ASN A 204 -0.75 0.57 -6.45
N TRP A 205 -0.52 1.34 -7.51
CA TRP A 205 -1.35 1.37 -8.71
C TRP A 205 -0.96 0.36 -9.80
N SER A 206 0.18 -0.34 -9.64
CA SER A 206 0.64 -1.31 -10.63
C SER A 206 1.27 -2.53 -9.99
N LYS A 207 0.66 -3.70 -10.24
CA LYS A 207 1.21 -4.98 -9.80
C LYS A 207 2.54 -5.30 -10.47
N ASP A 208 2.64 -4.99 -11.76
CA ASP A 208 3.86 -5.15 -12.54
C ASP A 208 4.99 -4.24 -12.02
N TRP A 209 4.67 -3.07 -11.47
CA TRP A 209 5.66 -2.20 -10.82
C TRP A 209 6.22 -2.83 -9.54
N ILE A 210 5.35 -3.34 -8.67
CA ILE A 210 5.76 -4.08 -7.46
C ILE A 210 6.62 -5.31 -7.85
N LEU A 211 6.16 -6.12 -8.81
CA LEU A 211 6.89 -7.29 -9.30
C LEU A 211 8.30 -6.93 -9.78
N GLY A 212 8.43 -5.83 -10.53
CA GLY A 212 9.72 -5.38 -11.03
C GLY A 212 10.67 -4.96 -9.91
N ALA A 213 10.17 -4.20 -8.93
CA ALA A 213 10.95 -3.74 -7.78
C ALA A 213 11.43 -4.90 -6.88
N LEU A 214 10.68 -5.99 -6.80
CA LEU A 214 11.04 -7.17 -6.02
C LEU A 214 12.00 -8.13 -6.73
N LYS A 215 12.37 -7.90 -8.01
CA LYS A 215 13.35 -8.76 -8.68
C LYS A 215 14.72 -8.70 -7.97
N PRO A 216 15.43 -9.83 -7.81
CA PRO A 216 15.19 -11.14 -8.46
C PRO A 216 14.33 -12.12 -7.64
N LEU A 217 13.63 -11.67 -6.60
CA LEU A 217 12.83 -12.57 -5.76
C LEU A 217 11.74 -13.27 -6.59
N PRO A 218 11.52 -14.59 -6.43
CA PRO A 218 10.62 -15.36 -7.26
C PRO A 218 9.16 -15.24 -6.79
N PHE A 219 8.70 -14.01 -6.57
CA PHE A 219 7.30 -13.73 -6.24
C PHE A 219 6.39 -14.17 -7.37
N LEU A 220 5.36 -14.96 -7.03
CA LEU A 220 4.27 -15.23 -7.95
C LEU A 220 3.38 -13.98 -8.06
N PRO A 221 2.89 -13.62 -9.26
CA PRO A 221 1.94 -12.52 -9.42
C PRO A 221 0.66 -12.65 -8.56
N SER A 222 0.29 -13.89 -8.18
CA SER A 222 -0.83 -14.16 -7.27
C SER A 222 -0.54 -13.80 -5.80
N SER A 223 0.72 -13.67 -5.42
CA SER A 223 1.14 -13.27 -4.07
C SER A 223 1.23 -11.75 -3.91
N ILE A 224 0.91 -10.97 -4.96
CA ILE A 224 0.85 -9.51 -4.91
C ILE A 224 -0.59 -9.06 -5.14
N LEU A 225 -1.14 -8.41 -4.13
CA LEU A 225 -2.51 -7.95 -4.05
C LEU A 225 -2.47 -6.43 -3.97
N SER A 226 -2.84 -5.79 -5.08
CA SER A 226 -2.78 -4.33 -5.25
C SER A 226 -3.86 -3.84 -6.21
N ASN A 227 -3.92 -2.54 -6.42
CA ASN A 227 -4.54 -2.01 -7.64
C ASN A 227 -3.68 -2.43 -8.86
N ASP A 228 -4.27 -2.36 -10.05
CA ASP A 228 -3.55 -2.82 -11.24
C ASP A 228 -3.93 -2.04 -12.49
N LEU A 229 -3.03 -2.02 -13.47
CA LEU A 229 -3.28 -1.40 -14.76
C LEU A 229 -4.07 -2.35 -15.67
N VAL A 230 -4.97 -1.78 -16.48
CA VAL A 230 -5.67 -2.51 -17.54
C VAL A 230 -4.79 -2.55 -18.79
N PHE A 231 -4.54 -3.75 -19.30
CA PHE A 231 -3.77 -3.97 -20.51
C PHE A 231 -4.66 -4.49 -21.64
N ASP A 232 -4.46 -3.94 -22.84
CA ASP A 232 -4.99 -4.47 -24.09
C ASP A 232 -3.81 -4.89 -24.97
N GLN A 233 -3.85 -6.14 -25.46
CA GLN A 233 -2.76 -6.75 -26.26
C GLN A 233 -1.34 -6.57 -25.65
N GLY A 234 -1.22 -6.57 -24.33
CA GLY A 234 0.06 -6.42 -23.61
C GLY A 234 0.53 -4.97 -23.39
N ILE A 235 -0.26 -3.99 -23.82
CA ILE A 235 0.01 -2.56 -23.68
C ILE A 235 -1.00 -1.94 -22.71
N SER A 236 -0.53 -1.12 -21.78
CA SER A 236 -1.40 -0.44 -20.81
C SER A 236 -2.33 0.56 -21.50
N THR A 237 -3.61 0.50 -21.15
CA THR A 237 -4.63 1.49 -21.57
C THR A 237 -4.57 2.77 -20.75
N GLY A 238 -3.79 2.79 -19.66
CA GLY A 238 -3.74 3.88 -18.69
C GLY A 238 -4.83 3.83 -17.61
N GLN A 239 -5.84 2.96 -17.77
CA GLN A 239 -6.87 2.75 -16.75
C GLN A 239 -6.32 1.95 -15.56
N ILE A 240 -6.65 2.38 -14.35
CA ILE A 240 -6.30 1.71 -13.09
C ILE A 240 -7.55 1.03 -12.52
N ILE A 241 -7.47 -0.26 -12.18
CA ILE A 241 -8.51 -1.00 -11.47
C ILE A 241 -8.35 -0.77 -9.95
N PRO A 242 -9.28 -0.05 -9.29
CA PRO A 242 -9.17 0.33 -7.88
C PRO A 242 -9.66 -0.81 -6.96
N SER A 243 -8.88 -1.88 -6.84
CA SER A 243 -9.21 -3.04 -6.00
C SER A 243 -8.98 -2.80 -4.51
N ILE A 244 -7.91 -2.08 -4.15
CA ILE A 244 -7.45 -1.85 -2.77
C ILE A 244 -7.05 -0.38 -2.64
N VAL A 245 -7.95 0.45 -2.13
CA VAL A 245 -7.74 1.91 -2.05
C VAL A 245 -7.84 2.47 -0.63
N THR A 246 -8.28 1.66 0.34
CA THR A 246 -8.45 2.10 1.73
C THR A 246 -8.01 1.03 2.72
N ALA A 247 -7.89 1.43 3.99
CA ALA A 247 -7.61 0.51 5.09
C ALA A 247 -8.63 -0.63 5.19
N ASP A 248 -9.92 -0.32 4.97
CA ASP A 248 -11.00 -1.31 4.95
C ASP A 248 -10.84 -2.32 3.81
N ASP A 249 -10.37 -1.87 2.65
CA ASP A 249 -10.13 -2.78 1.52
C ASP A 249 -8.94 -3.70 1.81
N LYS A 250 -7.86 -3.18 2.41
CA LYS A 250 -6.74 -3.99 2.92
C LYS A 250 -7.23 -5.02 3.93
N LEU A 251 -8.01 -4.63 4.94
CA LEU A 251 -8.52 -5.54 5.97
C LEU A 251 -9.40 -6.65 5.38
N LYS A 252 -10.28 -6.31 4.42
CA LYS A 252 -11.11 -7.31 3.73
C LYS A 252 -10.27 -8.33 2.99
N VAL A 253 -9.25 -7.88 2.25
CA VAL A 253 -8.35 -8.78 1.53
C VAL A 253 -7.50 -9.61 2.50
N PHE A 254 -6.96 -9.00 3.56
CA PHE A 254 -6.19 -9.71 4.59
C PHE A 254 -7.00 -10.86 5.21
N ARG A 255 -8.25 -10.59 5.61
CA ARG A 255 -9.17 -11.62 6.13
C ARG A 255 -9.48 -12.70 5.10
N GLN A 256 -9.57 -12.37 3.81
CA GLN A 256 -9.75 -13.38 2.76
C GLN A 256 -8.55 -14.32 2.67
N ILE A 257 -7.32 -13.81 2.78
CA ILE A 257 -6.09 -14.63 2.76
C ILE A 257 -6.01 -15.50 4.02
N GLN A 258 -6.32 -14.94 5.20
CA GLN A 258 -6.37 -15.68 6.47
C GLN A 258 -7.34 -16.85 6.41
N ASN A 259 -8.49 -16.69 5.73
CA ASN A 259 -9.52 -17.73 5.62
C ASN A 259 -9.32 -18.67 4.42
N ALA A 260 -8.37 -18.38 3.52
CA ALA A 260 -8.17 -19.18 2.32
C ALA A 260 -7.47 -20.52 2.60
N ASP A 261 -6.63 -20.56 3.63
CA ASP A 261 -5.85 -21.73 4.04
C ASP A 261 -5.83 -21.87 5.57
N ALA A 262 -5.44 -23.04 6.07
CA ALA A 262 -5.29 -23.31 7.50
C ALA A 262 -3.92 -22.82 8.01
N TRP A 263 -3.77 -21.51 8.14
CA TRP A 263 -2.58 -20.88 8.72
C TRP A 263 -2.54 -21.08 10.24
N PRO A 264 -1.37 -21.35 10.85
CA PRO A 264 -1.26 -21.55 12.29
C PRO A 264 -1.43 -20.23 13.06
N TYR A 265 -0.94 -19.13 12.46
CA TYR A 265 -1.09 -17.74 12.91
C TYR A 265 -0.70 -16.80 11.76
N SER A 266 -0.96 -15.51 11.94
CA SER A 266 -0.79 -14.46 10.94
C SER A 266 0.10 -13.33 11.45
N ILE A 267 0.97 -12.83 10.58
CA ILE A 267 1.84 -11.69 10.80
C ILE A 267 1.49 -10.62 9.76
N TYR A 268 1.26 -9.39 10.21
CA TYR A 268 1.11 -8.25 9.31
C TYR A 268 2.21 -7.22 9.57
N ILE A 269 2.84 -6.73 8.50
CA ILE A 269 3.91 -5.73 8.57
C ILE A 269 3.49 -4.52 7.73
N GLY A 270 3.46 -3.32 8.32
CA GLY A 270 3.07 -2.10 7.62
C GLY A 270 3.46 -0.85 8.38
N ASP A 271 3.54 0.27 7.69
CA ASP A 271 4.09 1.52 8.23
C ASP A 271 3.04 2.60 8.50
N SER A 272 1.86 2.48 7.91
CA SER A 272 0.92 3.60 7.76
C SER A 272 -0.45 3.37 8.39
N GLU A 273 -1.25 4.44 8.50
CA GLU A 273 -2.65 4.33 8.95
C GLU A 273 -3.51 3.43 8.07
N THR A 274 -3.14 3.21 6.80
CA THR A 274 -3.86 2.28 5.92
C THR A 274 -3.67 0.82 6.34
N ASP A 275 -2.65 0.53 7.15
CA ASP A 275 -2.33 -0.80 7.65
C ASP A 275 -2.85 -1.05 9.05
N LEU A 276 -3.21 0.00 9.79
CA LEU A 276 -3.59 -0.08 11.20
C LEU A 276 -4.68 -1.14 11.49
N PRO A 277 -5.78 -1.24 10.71
CA PRO A 277 -6.77 -2.29 10.95
C PRO A 277 -6.21 -3.70 10.74
N CYS A 278 -5.34 -3.90 9.74
CA CYS A 278 -4.69 -5.20 9.53
C CYS A 278 -3.69 -5.53 10.64
N LEU A 279 -2.87 -4.57 11.06
CA LEU A 279 -1.89 -4.70 12.14
C LEU A 279 -2.56 -5.15 13.44
N VAL A 280 -3.71 -4.58 13.78
CA VAL A 280 -4.46 -4.94 14.99
C VAL A 280 -5.21 -6.26 14.86
N ASN A 281 -5.62 -6.65 13.64
CA ASN A 281 -6.35 -7.90 13.41
C ASN A 281 -5.44 -9.13 13.16
N ALA A 282 -4.13 -8.92 13.02
CA ALA A 282 -3.17 -10.01 12.91
C ALA A 282 -2.94 -10.68 14.28
N ASP A 283 -2.45 -11.92 14.28
CA ASP A 283 -1.95 -12.53 15.51
C ASP A 283 -0.67 -11.83 15.97
N ILE A 284 0.14 -11.31 15.04
CA ILE A 284 1.31 -10.47 15.31
C ILE A 284 1.28 -9.27 14.36
N GLY A 285 1.24 -8.05 14.90
CA GLY A 285 1.41 -6.83 14.13
C GLY A 285 2.85 -6.32 14.23
N ILE A 286 3.44 -5.85 13.13
CA ILE A 286 4.74 -5.19 13.12
C ILE A 286 4.58 -3.82 12.47
N VAL A 287 4.53 -2.78 13.30
CA VAL A 287 4.57 -1.38 12.90
C VAL A 287 5.98 -1.05 12.44
N PHE A 288 6.13 -0.74 11.16
CA PHE A 288 7.40 -0.32 10.58
C PHE A 288 7.50 1.21 10.51
N GLY A 289 8.64 1.77 10.89
CA GLY A 289 8.83 3.22 10.88
C GLY A 289 8.08 3.94 12.00
N THR A 290 7.98 5.26 11.88
CA THR A 290 7.52 6.13 12.98
C THR A 290 6.13 6.71 12.79
N SER A 291 5.51 6.50 11.62
CA SER A 291 4.29 7.23 11.22
C SER A 291 3.10 6.92 12.13
N LEU A 292 3.02 5.69 12.65
CA LEU A 292 1.93 5.22 13.50
C LEU A 292 2.12 5.44 14.99
N ILE A 293 3.31 5.84 15.47
CA ILE A 293 3.60 5.92 16.92
C ILE A 293 2.60 6.82 17.64
N ASN A 294 2.33 8.01 17.10
CA ASN A 294 1.40 8.97 17.70
C ASN A 294 -0.05 8.48 17.63
N THR A 295 -0.43 7.84 16.53
CA THR A 295 -1.77 7.26 16.35
C THR A 295 -2.00 6.13 17.35
N CYS A 296 -1.06 5.20 17.49
CA CYS A 296 -1.13 4.13 18.49
C CYS A 296 -1.22 4.69 19.92
N LYS A 297 -0.38 5.67 20.26
CA LYS A 297 -0.42 6.34 21.57
C LYS A 297 -1.78 7.03 21.83
N GLN A 298 -2.33 7.73 20.83
CA GLN A 298 -3.63 8.39 20.94
C GLN A 298 -4.77 7.38 21.17
N LEU A 299 -4.66 6.20 20.58
CA LEU A 299 -5.65 5.11 20.68
C LEU A 299 -5.41 4.19 21.89
N GLY A 300 -4.38 4.44 22.71
CA GLY A 300 -4.02 3.57 23.84
C GLY A 300 -3.48 2.20 23.42
N ILE A 301 -2.98 2.07 22.19
CA ILE A 301 -2.38 0.84 21.67
C ILE A 301 -0.90 0.81 22.09
N GLU A 302 -0.53 -0.23 22.82
CA GLU A 302 0.86 -0.46 23.24
C GLU A 302 1.71 -0.99 22.08
N LEU A 303 2.95 -0.49 21.97
CA LEU A 303 3.92 -0.94 20.99
C LEU A 303 5.14 -1.52 21.72
N VAL A 304 5.44 -2.79 21.44
CA VAL A 304 6.62 -3.48 21.97
C VAL A 304 7.80 -3.22 21.05
N ASP A 305 8.94 -2.81 21.61
CA ASP A 305 10.17 -2.58 20.84
C ASP A 305 10.73 -3.91 20.33
N ALA A 306 10.61 -4.16 19.02
CA ALA A 306 11.06 -5.40 18.37
C ALA A 306 12.54 -5.70 18.64
N LYS A 307 13.38 -4.66 18.75
CA LYS A 307 14.82 -4.79 18.96
C LYS A 307 15.17 -5.44 20.31
N LYS A 308 14.26 -5.36 21.29
CA LYS A 308 14.44 -5.93 22.62
C LYS A 308 13.98 -7.37 22.72
N VAL A 309 13.38 -7.92 21.66
CA VAL A 309 12.80 -9.26 21.66
C VAL A 309 13.66 -10.20 20.81
N PRO A 310 14.22 -11.27 21.40
CA PRO A 310 15.18 -12.12 20.70
C PRO A 310 14.54 -13.02 19.63
N SER A 311 13.29 -13.43 19.83
CA SER A 311 12.45 -14.22 18.92
C SER A 311 10.98 -14.17 19.37
N LEU A 312 10.06 -14.53 18.47
CA LEU A 312 8.63 -14.64 18.78
C LEU A 312 8.31 -15.93 19.57
N ASP A 313 7.57 -15.80 20.67
CA ASP A 313 6.82 -16.88 21.32
C ASP A 313 5.33 -16.66 21.07
N ILE A 314 4.79 -17.34 20.05
CA ILE A 314 3.41 -17.17 19.59
C ILE A 314 2.36 -17.44 20.69
N LYS A 315 2.67 -18.23 21.72
CA LYS A 315 1.73 -18.45 22.82
C LYS A 315 1.59 -17.21 23.71
N GLN A 316 2.67 -16.47 23.88
CA GLN A 316 2.73 -15.27 24.73
C GLN A 316 2.44 -14.00 23.93
N ASP A 317 2.92 -13.96 22.69
CA ASP A 317 2.95 -12.76 21.86
C ASP A 317 1.68 -12.57 21.03
N ARG A 318 0.69 -13.47 21.15
CA ARG A 318 -0.53 -13.39 20.35
C ARG A 318 -1.28 -12.08 20.64
N HIS A 319 -1.62 -11.37 19.58
CA HIS A 319 -2.23 -10.03 19.55
C HIS A 319 -1.30 -8.91 20.03
N THR A 320 0.02 -9.11 19.96
CA THR A 320 1.02 -8.07 20.22
C THR A 320 1.33 -7.26 18.97
N LEU A 321 1.47 -5.94 19.13
CA LEU A 321 2.03 -5.05 18.12
C LEU A 321 3.47 -4.70 18.47
N TYR A 322 4.39 -5.13 17.62
CA TYR A 322 5.78 -4.71 17.67
C TYR A 322 6.00 -3.43 16.89
N HIS A 323 7.04 -2.69 17.24
CA HIS A 323 7.52 -1.54 16.51
C HIS A 323 9.01 -1.69 16.20
N THR A 324 9.39 -1.36 14.97
CA THR A 324 10.79 -1.23 14.54
C THR A 324 10.91 -0.21 13.41
N VAL A 325 12.13 0.28 13.17
CA VAL A 325 12.49 1.09 12.01
C VAL A 325 13.50 0.38 11.09
N ASP A 326 13.84 -0.88 11.38
CA ASP A 326 14.87 -1.65 10.68
C ASP A 326 14.41 -3.10 10.43
N TRP A 327 14.57 -3.55 9.19
CA TRP A 327 14.25 -4.93 8.80
C TRP A 327 15.19 -5.96 9.44
N ALA A 328 16.35 -5.57 9.97
CA ALA A 328 17.20 -6.45 10.75
C ALA A 328 16.49 -6.96 12.02
N ASP A 329 15.69 -6.11 12.69
CA ASP A 329 14.91 -6.51 13.86
C ASP A 329 13.80 -7.51 13.47
N ILE A 330 13.17 -7.30 12.30
CA ILE A 330 12.18 -8.24 11.75
C ILE A 330 12.83 -9.59 11.42
N ALA A 331 14.02 -9.58 10.81
CA ALA A 331 14.76 -10.80 10.52
C ALA A 331 15.07 -11.59 11.80
N ASN A 332 15.45 -10.90 12.87
CA ASN A 332 15.70 -11.51 14.17
C ASN A 332 14.43 -12.07 14.82
N LEU A 333 13.31 -11.33 14.77
CA LEU A 333 12.01 -11.79 15.29
C LEU A 333 11.54 -13.07 14.58
N LEU A 334 11.72 -13.13 13.26
CA LEU A 334 11.21 -14.22 12.42
C LEU A 334 12.15 -15.42 12.27
N LYS A 335 13.37 -15.39 12.84
CA LYS A 335 14.39 -16.43 12.63
C LYS A 335 13.96 -17.85 13.00
N ASP A 336 13.07 -17.98 13.99
CA ASP A 336 12.59 -19.28 14.52
C ASP A 336 11.20 -19.66 13.98
N THR A 337 10.66 -18.89 13.02
CA THR A 337 9.32 -19.10 12.43
C THR A 337 9.30 -19.92 11.14
N THR A 338 10.48 -20.21 10.57
CA THR A 338 10.70 -20.92 9.30
C THR A 338 11.01 -22.40 9.46
#